data_AF-A0A938FEI5-F1
#
_entry.id   AF-A0A938FEI5-F1
#
_cell.length_a   1.000
_cell.length_b   1.000
_cell.length_c   1.000
_cell.angle_alpha   90.00
_cell.angle_beta   90.00
_cell.angle_gamma   90.00
#
_symmetry.space_group_name_H-M   'P 1'
#
loop_
_entity.id
_entity.type
_entity.pdbx_description
1 polymer ?
#
loop_
_entity_poly.entity_id
_entity_poly.type
_entity_poly.pdbx_seq_one_letter_code
_entity_poly.pdbx_strand_id
1 'polypeptide(L)'
;MAANKSELRITGLGEEIATLANLPWEIPLEEWPEDPSLAAQRGISRHIVRLVRSTQEPDSEIYAVKETVPEFAHREYEALRELGLRGAPSVAQIAVVDGRSTRNGDELPCAIVTRFLPFSLPYRVLLSGSVTPHEVLNMANALAYLLVRLHLLGFWWGDCSLSNALFRRDADGFVAYLVDAETGEFQKRLSDG
;
A
#
# COMPACT_ATOMS: atom_id res chain seq x y z
N MET A 1 12.63 24.28 27.92
CA MET A 1 11.68 24.32 26.80
C MET A 1 10.86 23.06 26.89
N ALA A 2 9.55 23.15 27.09
CA ALA A 2 8.70 21.96 27.02
C ALA A 2 8.74 21.48 25.56
N ALA A 3 9.25 20.26 25.32
CA ALA A 3 9.12 19.63 24.02
C ALA A 3 7.63 19.58 23.69
N ASN A 4 7.23 20.24 22.60
CA ASN A 4 5.85 20.28 22.17
C ASN A 4 5.48 18.83 21.82
N LYS A 5 4.64 18.18 22.63
CA LYS A 5 4.27 16.79 22.42
C LYS A 5 3.47 16.75 21.12
N SER A 6 4.03 16.13 20.08
CA SER A 6 3.39 15.97 18.79
C SER A 6 2.04 15.29 18.99
N GLU A 7 0.95 15.97 18.64
CA GLU A 7 -0.38 15.37 18.69
C GLU A 7 -0.55 14.45 17.47
N LEU A 8 -1.09 13.26 17.69
CA LEU A 8 -1.38 12.30 16.62
C LEU A 8 -2.37 12.91 15.64
N ARG A 9 -2.02 12.96 14.36
CA ARG A 9 -2.86 13.51 13.29
C ARG A 9 -3.17 12.44 12.27
N ILE A 10 -4.46 12.12 12.11
CA ILE A 10 -4.95 11.17 11.11
C ILE A 10 -5.68 11.97 10.04
N THR A 11 -5.15 11.95 8.81
CA THR A 11 -5.77 12.58 7.63
C THR A 11 -6.26 11.47 6.71
N GLY A 12 -7.58 11.34 6.52
CA GLY A 12 -8.13 10.21 5.76
C GLY A 12 -9.65 10.22 5.59
N LEU A 13 -10.20 9.07 5.21
CA LEU A 13 -11.65 8.86 5.05
C LEU A 13 -12.33 8.83 6.43
N GLY A 14 -13.34 9.69 6.65
CA GLY A 14 -13.92 9.95 7.97
C GLY A 14 -14.44 8.72 8.74
N GLU A 15 -15.09 7.77 8.04
CA GLU A 15 -15.62 6.54 8.65
C GLU A 15 -14.50 5.63 9.18
N GLU A 16 -13.32 5.67 8.56
CA GLU A 16 -12.17 4.83 8.90
C GLU A 16 -11.35 5.42 10.05
N ILE A 17 -11.43 6.73 10.29
CA ILE A 17 -10.60 7.43 11.30
C ILE A 17 -10.83 6.85 12.70
N ALA A 18 -12.08 6.56 13.07
CA ALA A 18 -12.39 6.01 14.39
C ALA A 18 -11.75 4.64 14.59
N THR A 19 -11.77 3.80 13.56
CA THR A 19 -11.14 2.49 13.55
C THR A 19 -9.62 2.62 13.71
N LEU A 20 -9.00 3.48 12.91
CA LEU A 20 -7.56 3.70 12.96
C LEU A 20 -7.11 4.29 14.29
N ALA A 21 -7.89 5.18 14.90
CA ALA A 21 -7.54 5.80 16.18
C ALA A 21 -7.35 4.78 17.33
N ASN A 22 -7.92 3.58 17.21
CA ASN A 22 -7.78 2.50 18.20
C ASN A 22 -6.52 1.64 18.00
N LEU A 23 -5.74 1.88 16.96
CA LEU A 23 -4.48 1.15 16.71
C LEU A 23 -3.34 1.68 17.62
N PRO A 24 -2.33 0.85 17.95
CA PRO A 24 -1.27 1.20 18.91
C PRO A 24 -0.20 2.13 18.29
N TRP A 25 -0.60 3.34 17.93
CA TRP A 25 0.27 4.31 17.25
C TRP A 25 1.47 4.77 18.05
N GLU A 26 1.46 4.54 19.37
CA GLU A 26 2.58 4.79 20.28
C GLU A 26 3.66 3.68 20.28
N ILE A 27 3.48 2.63 19.48
CA ILE A 27 4.44 1.54 19.32
C ILE A 27 5.06 1.64 17.91
N PRO A 28 6.39 1.44 17.75
CA PRO A 28 7.00 1.28 16.43
C PRO A 28 6.32 0.19 15.63
N LEU A 29 6.08 0.38 14.33
CA LEU A 29 5.27 -0.56 13.54
C LEU A 29 5.90 -1.96 13.49
N GLU A 30 7.23 -2.06 13.58
CA GLU A 30 7.94 -3.33 13.63
C GLU A 30 7.63 -4.15 14.90
N GLU A 31 7.24 -3.50 15.99
CA GLU A 31 6.88 -4.14 17.26
C GLU A 31 5.38 -4.40 17.40
N TRP A 32 4.57 -3.99 16.41
CA TRP A 32 3.13 -4.27 16.45
C TRP A 32 2.86 -5.78 16.46
N PRO A 33 1.85 -6.24 17.21
CA PRO A 33 1.43 -7.63 17.17
C PRO A 33 1.00 -8.00 15.74
N GLU A 34 1.55 -9.08 15.21
CA GLU A 34 1.28 -9.54 13.85
C GLU A 34 0.40 -10.81 13.89
N ASP A 35 -0.74 -10.79 13.19
CA ASP A 35 -1.54 -11.99 12.95
C ASP A 35 -0.77 -12.90 11.97
N PRO A 36 -0.42 -14.15 12.34
CA PRO A 36 0.35 -15.05 11.48
C PRO A 36 -0.31 -15.30 10.12
N SER A 37 -1.65 -15.30 10.06
CA SER A 37 -2.41 -15.51 8.82
C SER A 37 -2.30 -14.31 7.88
N LEU A 38 -2.17 -13.10 8.42
CA LEU A 38 -1.94 -11.89 7.64
C LEU A 38 -0.46 -11.74 7.27
N ALA A 39 0.45 -12.08 8.18
CA ALA A 39 1.89 -12.05 7.94
C ALA A 39 2.27 -12.87 6.69
N ALA A 40 1.67 -14.05 6.52
CA ALA A 40 1.89 -14.92 5.36
C ALA A 40 1.42 -14.32 4.02
N GLN A 41 0.51 -13.35 4.05
CA GLN A 41 -0.01 -12.68 2.85
C GLN A 41 0.83 -11.47 2.43
N ARG A 42 1.72 -10.98 3.32
CA ARG A 42 2.54 -9.80 3.10
C ARG A 42 3.70 -10.10 2.14
N GLY A 43 3.87 -9.22 1.15
CA GLY A 43 5.04 -9.24 0.26
C GLY A 43 6.32 -8.75 0.94
N ILE A 44 7.44 -8.79 0.21
CA ILE A 44 8.66 -8.10 0.64
C ILE A 44 8.51 -6.61 0.35
N SER A 45 8.84 -5.80 1.34
CA SER A 45 8.98 -4.36 1.21
C SER A 45 10.31 -3.91 1.79
N ARG A 46 10.84 -2.80 1.25
CA ARG A 46 11.95 -2.06 1.86
C ARG A 46 11.52 -1.30 3.12
N HIS A 47 10.22 -1.03 3.23
CA HIS A 47 9.59 -0.37 4.37
C HIS A 47 9.06 -1.39 5.37
N ILE A 48 8.90 -0.95 6.62
CA ILE A 48 8.17 -1.72 7.61
C ILE A 48 6.68 -1.65 7.24
N VAL A 49 6.07 -2.82 7.06
CA VAL A 49 4.65 -2.95 6.72
C VAL A 49 3.98 -3.94 7.67
N ARG A 50 2.79 -3.60 8.16
CA ARG A 50 1.92 -4.50 8.93
C ARG A 50 0.54 -4.55 8.30
N LEU A 51 -0.01 -5.76 8.25
CA LEU A 51 -1.40 -5.97 7.90
C LEU A 51 -2.21 -6.06 9.20
N VAL A 52 -3.25 -5.25 9.32
CA VAL A 52 -4.08 -5.16 10.53
C VAL A 52 -5.54 -5.25 10.15
N ARG A 53 -6.33 -5.84 11.05
CA ARG A 53 -7.78 -5.85 10.92
C ARG A 53 -8.35 -4.55 11.46
N SER A 54 -9.39 -4.07 10.79
CA SER A 54 -10.19 -2.93 11.25
C SER A 54 -10.84 -3.20 12.60
N THR A 55 -11.36 -4.42 12.80
CA THR A 55 -11.93 -4.85 14.09
C THR A 55 -11.38 -6.20 14.51
N GLN A 56 -11.76 -6.69 15.70
CA GLN A 56 -11.36 -8.04 16.14
C GLN A 56 -12.13 -9.15 15.42
N GLU A 57 -13.09 -8.81 14.55
CA GLU A 57 -13.87 -9.81 13.82
C GLU A 57 -13.03 -10.45 12.70
N PRO A 58 -13.10 -11.79 12.50
CA PRO A 58 -12.31 -12.50 11.49
C PRO A 58 -12.54 -12.04 10.04
N ASP A 59 -13.72 -11.52 9.72
CA ASP A 59 -14.11 -11.11 8.37
C ASP A 59 -14.07 -9.59 8.16
N SER A 60 -13.51 -8.86 9.13
CA SER A 60 -13.38 -7.41 9.06
C SER A 60 -12.37 -6.98 7.99
N GLU A 61 -12.51 -5.73 7.51
CA GLU A 61 -11.59 -5.17 6.52
C GLU A 61 -10.14 -5.23 7.03
N ILE A 62 -9.21 -5.50 6.11
CA ILE A 62 -7.78 -5.53 6.40
C ILE A 62 -7.16 -4.28 5.80
N TYR A 63 -6.29 -3.62 6.57
CA TYR A 63 -5.47 -2.51 6.10
C TYR A 63 -4.01 -2.91 6.06
N ALA A 64 -3.28 -2.34 5.11
CA ALA A 64 -1.82 -2.33 5.11
C ALA A 64 -1.33 -0.97 5.63
N VAL A 65 -0.61 -1.00 6.75
CA VAL A 65 0.05 0.15 7.35
C VAL A 65 1.53 0.10 6.94
N LYS A 66 2.06 1.16 6.35
CA LYS A 66 3.45 1.28 5.91
C LYS A 66 4.12 2.48 6.59
N GLU A 67 5.24 2.25 7.28
CA GLU A 67 6.06 3.33 7.84
C GLU A 67 6.98 3.94 6.77
N THR A 68 7.00 5.27 6.73
CA THR A 68 7.85 6.05 5.84
C THR A 68 8.04 7.48 6.41
N VAL A 69 8.69 8.36 5.67
CA VAL A 69 8.83 9.76 6.05
C VAL A 69 7.59 10.57 5.64
N PRO A 70 7.24 11.66 6.35
CA PRO A 70 6.01 12.42 6.08
C PRO A 70 5.85 12.81 4.61
N GLU A 71 6.92 13.29 3.97
CA GLU A 71 6.89 13.74 2.59
C GLU A 71 6.44 12.62 1.63
N PHE A 72 6.92 11.40 1.86
CA PHE A 72 6.58 10.23 1.05
C PHE A 72 5.18 9.71 1.34
N ALA A 73 4.76 9.68 2.61
CA ALA A 73 3.41 9.25 2.99
C ALA A 73 2.34 10.15 2.35
N HIS A 74 2.50 11.48 2.43
CA HIS A 74 1.56 12.43 1.85
C HIS A 74 1.52 12.36 0.33
N ARG A 75 2.70 12.28 -0.31
CA ARG A 75 2.80 12.18 -1.77
C ARG A 75 2.13 10.91 -2.30
N GLU A 76 2.40 9.78 -1.66
CA GLU A 76 1.80 8.50 -2.05
C GLU A 76 0.29 8.48 -1.81
N TYR A 77 -0.18 9.05 -0.69
CA TYR A 77 -1.60 9.18 -0.40
C TYR A 77 -2.34 9.97 -1.50
N GLU A 78 -1.81 11.13 -1.89
CA GLU A 78 -2.39 11.95 -2.97
C GLU A 78 -2.32 11.25 -4.33
N ALA A 79 -1.21 10.58 -4.63
CA ALA A 79 -1.07 9.82 -5.87
C ALA A 79 -2.10 8.69 -5.97
N LEU A 80 -2.23 7.87 -4.93
CA LEU A 80 -3.21 6.78 -4.86
C LEU A 80 -4.65 7.32 -4.92
N ARG A 81 -4.92 8.47 -4.28
CA ARG A 81 -6.24 9.12 -4.34
C ARG A 81 -6.63 9.50 -5.75
N GLU A 82 -5.75 10.18 -6.46
CA GLU A 82 -5.99 10.60 -7.83
C GLU A 82 -6.07 9.38 -8.78
N LEU A 83 -5.21 8.37 -8.58
CA LEU A 83 -5.28 7.10 -9.31
C LEU A 83 -6.64 6.41 -9.13
N GLY A 84 -7.13 6.33 -7.90
CA GLY A 84 -8.45 5.78 -7.58
C GLY A 84 -9.59 6.55 -8.24
N LEU A 85 -9.55 7.89 -8.22
CA LEU A 85 -10.54 8.74 -8.91
C LEU A 85 -10.56 8.51 -10.42
N ARG A 86 -9.41 8.18 -11.02
CA ARG A 86 -9.27 7.86 -12.44
C ARG A 86 -9.52 6.40 -12.80
N GLY A 87 -9.88 5.55 -11.83
CA GLY A 87 -10.15 4.13 -12.05
C GLY A 87 -8.90 3.31 -12.38
N ALA A 88 -7.72 3.74 -11.92
CA ALA A 88 -6.51 2.95 -12.04
C ALA A 88 -6.62 1.66 -11.21
N PRO A 89 -6.07 0.53 -11.68
CA PRO A 89 -5.92 -0.66 -10.87
C PRO A 89 -4.78 -0.47 -9.86
N SER A 90 -5.11 0.10 -8.70
CA SER A 90 -4.22 0.30 -7.56
C SER A 90 -4.90 -0.05 -6.23
N VAL A 91 -4.13 -0.19 -5.16
CA VAL A 91 -4.69 -0.19 -3.80
C VAL A 91 -5.35 1.16 -3.49
N ALA A 92 -6.36 1.14 -2.64
CA ALA A 92 -7.03 2.34 -2.19
C ALA A 92 -6.33 2.91 -0.96
N GLN A 93 -5.98 4.18 -0.99
CA GLN A 93 -5.54 4.93 0.18
C GLN A 93 -6.68 5.09 1.19
N ILE A 94 -6.34 5.00 2.47
CA ILE A 94 -7.26 5.19 3.59
C ILE A 94 -6.90 6.44 4.37
N ALA A 95 -5.65 6.53 4.84
CA ALA A 95 -5.20 7.65 5.66
C ALA A 95 -3.67 7.83 5.63
N VAL A 96 -3.23 9.01 6.07
CA VAL A 96 -1.87 9.30 6.54
C VAL A 96 -1.92 9.57 8.04
N VAL A 97 -0.97 9.02 8.78
CA VAL A 97 -0.87 9.13 10.24
C VAL A 97 0.46 9.75 10.62
N ASP A 98 0.38 11.02 11.05
CA ASP A 98 1.49 11.88 11.41
C ASP A 98 1.58 12.12 12.92
N GLY A 99 2.73 12.64 13.35
CA GLY A 99 2.93 13.08 14.74
C GLY A 99 2.91 11.91 15.74
N ARG A 100 3.23 10.70 15.26
CA ARG A 100 3.36 9.53 16.11
C ARG A 100 4.52 9.71 17.09
N SER A 101 4.32 9.28 18.33
CA SER A 101 5.36 9.29 19.34
C SER A 101 5.21 8.11 20.29
N THR A 102 6.31 7.56 20.77
CA THR A 102 6.29 6.55 21.82
C THR A 102 5.66 7.08 23.11
N ARG A 103 5.33 6.18 24.05
CA ARG A 103 4.86 6.58 25.40
C ARG A 103 5.87 7.47 26.13
N ASN A 104 7.15 7.34 25.79
CA ASN A 104 8.25 8.13 26.36
C ASN A 104 8.42 9.49 25.66
N GLY A 105 7.72 9.73 24.54
CA GLY A 105 7.77 10.97 23.77
C GLY A 105 8.78 10.97 22.63
N ASP A 106 9.39 9.82 22.31
CA ASP A 106 10.29 9.71 21.16
C ASP A 106 9.48 9.74 19.86
N GLU A 107 9.95 10.46 18.85
CA GLU A 107 9.27 10.57 17.56
C GLU A 107 9.29 9.23 16.81
N LEU A 108 8.16 8.87 16.21
CA LEU A 108 8.03 7.68 15.36
C LEU A 108 7.78 8.10 13.91
N PRO A 109 8.18 7.29 12.92
CA PRO A 109 7.94 7.58 11.51
C PRO A 109 6.45 7.79 11.21
N CYS A 110 6.17 8.63 10.20
CA CYS A 110 4.84 8.74 9.63
C CYS A 110 4.39 7.38 9.06
N ALA A 111 3.09 7.15 8.99
CA ALA A 111 2.55 5.97 8.33
C ALA A 111 1.52 6.34 7.26
N ILE A 112 1.50 5.58 6.16
CA ILE A 112 0.39 5.56 5.20
C ILE A 112 -0.40 4.27 5.40
N VAL A 113 -1.72 4.39 5.35
CA VAL A 113 -2.67 3.28 5.47
C VAL A 113 -3.39 3.11 4.14
N THR A 114 -3.40 1.88 3.63
CA THR A 114 -4.13 1.49 2.41
C THR A 114 -5.04 0.30 2.70
N ARG A 115 -6.09 0.12 1.89
CA ARG A 115 -6.89 -1.11 1.92
C ARG A 115 -6.04 -2.27 1.42
N PHE A 116 -6.05 -3.36 2.16
CA PHE A 116 -5.57 -4.63 1.65
C PHE A 116 -6.39 -5.02 0.43
N LEU A 117 -5.76 -5.66 -0.55
CA LEU A 117 -6.42 -6.12 -1.78
C LEU A 117 -6.74 -7.61 -1.64
N PRO A 118 -8.01 -8.03 -1.40
CA PRO A 118 -8.34 -9.43 -1.19
C PRO A 118 -8.00 -10.30 -2.41
N PHE A 119 -7.69 -11.57 -2.18
CA PHE A 119 -7.36 -12.55 -3.22
C PHE A 119 -6.19 -12.17 -4.12
N SER A 120 -5.37 -11.21 -3.69
CA SER A 120 -4.17 -10.81 -4.40
C SER A 120 -2.95 -11.51 -3.82
N LEU A 121 -1.95 -11.73 -4.67
CA LEU A 121 -0.74 -12.46 -4.34
C LEU A 121 0.47 -11.63 -4.76
N PRO A 122 1.49 -11.51 -3.89
CA PRO A 122 2.77 -10.97 -4.31
C PRO A 122 3.47 -11.93 -5.26
N TYR A 123 4.27 -11.40 -6.18
CA TYR A 123 4.93 -12.19 -7.23
C TYR A 123 5.71 -13.39 -6.67
N ARG A 124 6.31 -13.26 -5.48
CA ARG A 124 7.08 -14.34 -4.85
C ARG A 124 6.24 -15.56 -4.53
N VAL A 125 5.01 -15.36 -4.06
CA VAL A 125 4.11 -16.47 -3.75
C VAL A 125 3.76 -17.19 -5.05
N LEU A 126 3.44 -16.44 -6.11
CA LEU A 126 3.20 -17.01 -7.43
C LEU A 126 4.40 -17.78 -7.98
N LEU A 127 5.61 -17.21 -7.87
CA LEU A 127 6.85 -17.81 -8.38
C LEU A 127 7.47 -18.89 -7.49
N SER A 128 7.01 -19.05 -6.25
CA SER A 128 7.47 -20.11 -5.35
C SER A 128 6.90 -21.49 -5.68
N GLY A 129 5.79 -21.55 -6.44
CA GLY A 129 5.19 -22.78 -6.90
C GLY A 129 5.80 -23.29 -8.21
N SER A 130 5.30 -24.43 -8.69
CA SER A 130 5.58 -24.87 -10.07
C SER A 130 4.81 -23.98 -11.04
N VAL A 131 5.52 -23.04 -11.66
CA VAL A 131 4.93 -22.09 -12.62
C VAL A 131 5.25 -22.52 -14.04
N THR A 132 4.24 -22.53 -14.91
CA THR A 132 4.43 -22.83 -16.32
C THR A 132 4.95 -21.58 -17.07
N PRO A 133 5.65 -21.75 -18.21
CA PRO A 133 6.01 -20.61 -19.07
C PRO A 133 4.81 -19.76 -19.49
N HIS A 134 3.64 -20.39 -19.67
CA HIS A 134 2.39 -19.70 -20.00
C HIS A 134 1.93 -18.77 -18.86
N GLU A 135 1.97 -19.23 -17.62
CA GLU A 135 1.62 -18.40 -16.46
C GLU A 135 2.59 -17.22 -16.28
N VAL A 136 3.90 -17.45 -16.46
CA VAL A 136 4.89 -16.36 -16.43
C VAL A 136 4.59 -15.31 -17.50
N LEU A 137 4.25 -15.75 -18.72
CA LEU A 137 3.86 -14.85 -19.80
C LEU A 137 2.58 -14.07 -19.45
N ASN A 138 1.57 -14.72 -18.87
CA ASN A 138 0.34 -14.06 -18.46
C ASN A 138 0.58 -13.03 -17.33
N MET A 139 1.47 -13.32 -16.38
CA MET A 139 1.90 -12.34 -15.37
C MET A 139 2.61 -11.14 -16.00
N ALA A 140 3.52 -11.38 -16.94
CA ALA A 140 4.21 -10.31 -17.66
C ALA A 140 3.23 -9.44 -18.47
N ASN A 141 2.27 -10.07 -19.16
CA ASN A 141 1.21 -9.36 -19.87
C ASN A 141 0.34 -8.52 -18.94
N ALA A 142 -0.01 -9.03 -17.75
CA ALA A 142 -0.77 -8.29 -16.76
C ALA A 142 -0.02 -7.05 -16.26
N LEU A 143 1.29 -7.18 -16.00
CA LEU A 143 2.14 -6.05 -15.60
C LEU A 143 2.30 -5.02 -16.73
N ALA A 144 2.51 -5.49 -17.97
CA ALA A 144 2.58 -4.62 -19.14
C ALA A 144 1.26 -3.86 -19.35
N TYR A 145 0.12 -4.52 -19.18
CA TYR A 145 -1.19 -3.89 -19.26
C TYR A 145 -1.40 -2.84 -18.16
N LEU A 146 -0.99 -3.13 -16.91
CA LEU A 146 -0.99 -2.17 -15.81
C LEU A 146 -0.16 -0.92 -16.18
N LEU A 147 1.06 -1.11 -16.68
CA LEU A 147 1.92 0.00 -17.10
C LEU A 147 1.29 0.88 -18.17
N VAL A 148 0.74 0.28 -19.23
CA VAL A 148 0.03 0.99 -20.28
C VAL A 148 -1.15 1.77 -19.72
N ARG A 149 -1.95 1.15 -18.84
CA ARG A 149 -3.09 1.79 -18.18
C ARG A 149 -2.66 3.00 -17.35
N LEU A 150 -1.63 2.86 -16.51
CA LEU A 150 -1.11 3.96 -15.71
C LEU A 150 -0.63 5.12 -16.59
N HIS A 151 0.13 4.82 -17.65
CA HIS A 151 0.58 5.83 -18.60
C HIS A 151 -0.60 6.51 -19.30
N LEU A 152 -1.62 5.79 -19.77
CA LEU A 152 -2.80 6.40 -20.40
C LEU A 152 -3.58 7.31 -19.45
N LEU A 153 -3.50 7.07 -18.14
CA LEU A 153 -4.06 7.96 -17.10
C LEU A 153 -3.15 9.15 -16.77
N GLY A 154 -2.02 9.30 -17.46
CA GLY A 154 -1.02 10.34 -17.24
C GLY A 154 -0.13 10.10 -16.04
N PHE A 155 -0.07 8.88 -15.49
CA PHE A 155 0.72 8.56 -14.31
C PHE A 155 2.02 7.86 -14.71
N TRP A 156 3.16 8.52 -14.45
CA TRP A 156 4.48 7.90 -14.52
C TRP A 156 4.78 7.21 -13.20
N TRP A 157 5.02 5.89 -13.23
CA TRP A 157 5.18 5.09 -12.00
C TRP A 157 6.53 5.32 -11.30
N GLY A 158 7.62 5.51 -12.04
CA GLY A 158 8.95 5.66 -11.44
C GLY A 158 9.64 4.33 -11.14
N ASP A 159 9.20 3.59 -10.12
CA ASP A 159 9.84 2.37 -9.63
C ASP A 159 9.08 1.06 -9.98
N CYS A 160 8.67 0.95 -11.25
CA CYS A 160 7.99 -0.24 -11.75
C CYS A 160 8.80 -1.53 -11.50
N SER A 161 8.25 -2.40 -10.66
CA SER A 161 8.84 -3.69 -10.31
C SER A 161 7.77 -4.71 -9.91
N LEU A 162 8.11 -6.00 -9.97
CA LEU A 162 7.21 -7.07 -9.52
C LEU A 162 6.92 -7.00 -8.00
N SER A 163 7.82 -6.43 -7.20
CA SER A 163 7.61 -6.23 -5.76
C SER A 163 6.61 -5.12 -5.45
N ASN A 164 6.45 -4.16 -6.37
CA ASN A 164 5.52 -3.04 -6.22
C ASN A 164 4.17 -3.31 -6.90
N ALA A 165 3.92 -4.56 -7.28
CA ALA A 165 2.66 -5.01 -7.86
C ALA A 165 2.07 -6.21 -7.08
N LEU A 166 0.74 -6.23 -6.98
CA LEU A 166 -0.02 -7.40 -6.54
C LEU A 166 -0.79 -7.98 -7.72
N PHE A 167 -0.95 -9.30 -7.74
CA PHE A 167 -1.60 -10.02 -8.82
C PHE A 167 -2.85 -10.73 -8.30
N ARG A 168 -3.97 -10.58 -8.99
CA ARG A 168 -5.16 -11.44 -8.80
C ARG A 168 -5.22 -12.45 -9.94
N ARG A 169 -5.60 -13.68 -9.61
CA ARG A 169 -5.95 -14.68 -10.64
C ARG A 169 -7.29 -14.28 -11.26
N ASP A 170 -7.37 -14.35 -12.59
CA ASP A 170 -8.59 -14.06 -13.34
C ASP A 170 -8.75 -15.11 -14.45
N ALA A 171 -9.69 -16.05 -14.24
CA ALA A 171 -9.89 -17.25 -15.07
C ALA A 171 -8.56 -17.93 -15.47
N ASP A 172 -8.08 -17.66 -16.70
CA ASP A 172 -6.89 -18.27 -17.29
C ASP A 172 -5.64 -17.36 -17.23
N GLY A 173 -5.72 -16.20 -16.56
CA GLY A 173 -4.67 -15.18 -16.54
C GLY A 173 -4.54 -14.45 -15.20
N PHE A 174 -4.02 -13.22 -15.29
CA PHE A 174 -3.75 -12.37 -14.14
C PHE A 174 -4.17 -10.93 -14.41
N VAL A 175 -4.56 -10.24 -13.34
CA VAL A 175 -4.69 -8.78 -13.32
C VAL A 175 -3.69 -8.24 -12.31
N ALA A 176 -2.88 -7.27 -12.73
CA ALA A 176 -1.90 -6.61 -11.88
C ALA A 176 -2.46 -5.29 -11.30
N TYR A 177 -2.09 -5.00 -10.06
CA TYR A 177 -2.47 -3.81 -9.33
C TYR A 177 -1.23 -3.13 -8.77
N LEU A 178 -1.17 -1.80 -8.90
CA LEU A 178 -0.15 -0.97 -8.27
C LEU A 178 -0.33 -0.95 -6.75
N VAL A 179 0.74 -1.17 -5.99
CA VAL A 179 0.71 -1.03 -4.51
C VAL A 179 1.59 0.07 -3.93
N ASP A 180 2.64 0.45 -4.65
CA ASP A 180 3.57 1.48 -4.20
C ASP A 180 3.64 2.58 -5.25
N ALA A 181 3.15 3.76 -4.87
CA ALA A 181 3.14 4.96 -5.71
C ALA A 181 4.12 6.04 -5.22
N GLU A 182 5.00 5.70 -4.27
CA GLU A 182 5.91 6.65 -3.60
C GLU A 182 6.75 7.47 -4.58
N THR A 183 7.27 6.82 -5.62
CA THR A 183 8.12 7.46 -6.63
C THR A 183 7.36 7.99 -7.85
N GLY A 184 6.05 7.74 -7.92
CA GLY A 184 5.24 8.08 -9.06
C GLY A 184 4.78 9.54 -9.09
N GLU A 185 4.39 10.01 -10.28
CA GLU A 185 3.94 11.38 -10.53
C GLU A 185 2.93 11.45 -11.67
N PHE A 186 1.91 12.30 -11.51
CA PHE A 186 1.05 12.68 -12.63
C PHE A 186 1.74 13.70 -13.52
N GLN A 187 1.86 13.36 -14.80
CA GLN A 187 2.44 14.19 -15.83
C GLN A 187 1.34 14.96 -16.58
N LYS A 188 1.67 16.20 -16.99
CA LYS A 188 0.72 17.08 -17.70
C LYS A 188 0.42 16.61 -19.12
N ARG A 189 1.34 15.88 -19.74
CA ARG A 189 1.26 15.35 -21.11
C ARG A 189 1.96 14.01 -21.17
N LEU A 190 1.50 13.16 -22.09
CA LEU A 190 2.21 11.95 -22.48
C LEU A 190 3.40 12.31 -23.36
N SER A 191 4.45 11.50 -23.33
CA SER A 191 5.53 11.58 -24.31
C SER A 191 5.04 11.13 -25.69
N ASP A 192 5.78 11.45 -26.74
CA ASP A 192 5.46 11.07 -28.12
C ASP A 192 5.70 9.58 -28.45
N GLY A 193 6.08 8.78 -27.45
CA GLY A 193 6.61 7.43 -27.61
C GLY A 193 8.13 7.42 -27.49
#